data_AF-A0A954SW71-F1
#
_entry.id   AF-A0A954SW71-F1
#
_cell.length_a   1.000
_cell.length_b   1.000
_cell.length_c   1.000
_cell.angle_alpha   90.00
_cell.angle_beta   90.00
_cell.angle_gamma   90.00
#
_symmetry.space_group_name_H-M   'P 1'
#
loop_
_entity.id
_entity.type
_entity.pdbx_description
1 polymer ?
#
loop_
_entity_poly.entity_id
_entity_poly.type
_entity_poly.pdbx_seq_one_letter_code
_entity_poly.pdbx_strand_id
1 'polypeptide(L)'
;MKRFYSIALTCVAALLISPSLGCQPSDSGGGTNGGSDAHFEGDGHDHGDEHAHPSHGPHGGSLIELGNEAYHAELVHDEASGSVSVYLLDSGIDKSVAIDSPSITINLSHDGNSEQFDLAAAPVEGDPEGKSSCFVSSDAELGEDLEDAHASAQLVVTIEGKQFRGTIAAHSH
;
A
#
# COMPACT_ATOMS: atom_id res chain seq x y z
N MET A 1 5.24 32.05 23.36
CA MET A 1 3.97 32.66 23.83
C MET A 1 2.94 31.55 23.93
N LYS A 2 2.13 31.49 25.00
CA LYS A 2 1.25 30.34 25.27
C LYS A 2 -0.03 30.43 24.42
N ARG A 3 -0.32 29.42 23.59
CA ARG A 3 -1.63 29.21 22.99
C ARG A 3 -2.26 27.96 23.60
N PHE A 4 -3.53 28.08 23.98
CA PHE A 4 -4.23 27.12 24.82
C PHE A 4 -5.01 26.13 23.97
N TYR A 5 -5.09 24.88 24.43
CA TYR A 5 -5.94 23.85 23.85
C TYR A 5 -7.43 24.21 24.02
N SER A 6 -8.26 23.83 23.05
CA SER A 6 -9.72 23.73 23.21
C SER A 6 -10.18 22.37 22.72
N ILE A 7 -10.32 21.44 23.67
CA ILE A 7 -10.88 20.11 23.46
C ILE A 7 -12.40 20.25 23.56
N ALA A 8 -13.12 20.00 22.47
CA ALA A 8 -14.58 19.96 22.44
C ALA A 8 -15.08 18.51 22.50
N LEU A 9 -15.15 17.96 23.72
CA LEU A 9 -15.75 16.65 23.99
C LEU A 9 -17.27 16.72 23.78
N THR A 10 -17.81 15.95 22.83
CA THR A 10 -19.26 15.78 22.68
C THR A 10 -19.61 14.30 22.54
N CYS A 11 -20.36 13.77 23.52
CA CYS A 11 -20.89 12.40 23.51
C CYS A 11 -22.28 12.34 22.83
N VAL A 12 -22.94 11.16 22.90
CA VAL A 12 -24.33 10.85 22.47
C VAL A 12 -24.45 10.48 20.98
N ALA A 13 -25.04 9.35 20.56
CA ALA A 13 -25.49 8.14 21.27
C ALA A 13 -25.59 6.93 20.32
N ALA A 14 -25.72 5.71 20.88
CA ALA A 14 -25.86 4.46 20.14
C ALA A 14 -27.32 4.14 19.75
N LEU A 15 -27.52 3.55 18.56
CA LEU A 15 -28.67 2.79 18.04
C LEU A 15 -28.21 2.24 16.66
N LEU A 16 -28.57 1.07 16.11
CA LEU A 16 -29.46 -0.04 16.48
C LEU A 16 -28.72 -1.40 16.33
N ILE A 17 -29.42 -2.53 16.44
CA ILE A 17 -28.96 -3.91 16.16
C ILE A 17 -29.84 -4.52 15.05
N SER A 18 -29.27 -5.30 14.12
CA SER A 18 -30.02 -6.28 13.28
C SER A 18 -29.09 -7.30 12.60
N PRO A 19 -29.00 -8.56 13.11
CA PRO A 19 -28.33 -9.66 12.42
C PRO A 19 -29.34 -10.53 11.66
N SER A 20 -29.18 -10.67 10.35
CA SER A 20 -29.90 -11.67 9.55
C SER A 20 -29.05 -12.93 9.38
N LEU A 21 -29.27 -13.94 10.23
CA LEU A 21 -28.76 -15.29 9.98
C LEU A 21 -29.58 -15.93 8.85
N GLY A 22 -28.89 -16.38 7.80
CA GLY A 22 -29.50 -17.09 6.67
C GLY A 22 -28.65 -18.30 6.28
N CYS A 23 -28.87 -19.44 6.93
CA CYS A 23 -28.35 -20.73 6.52
C CYS A 23 -29.49 -21.60 5.97
N GLN A 24 -29.25 -22.35 4.88
CA GLN A 24 -29.41 -23.82 4.76
C GLN A 24 -29.48 -24.30 3.29
N PRO A 25 -29.27 -25.61 3.01
CA PRO A 25 -28.45 -26.03 1.87
C PRO A 25 -29.25 -26.67 0.73
N SER A 26 -28.55 -27.15 -0.29
CA SER A 26 -28.99 -28.26 -1.12
C SER A 26 -27.80 -29.08 -1.61
N ASP A 27 -27.77 -30.35 -1.22
CA ASP A 27 -26.87 -31.40 -1.68
C ASP A 27 -27.77 -32.54 -2.18
N SER A 28 -27.52 -33.08 -3.39
CA SER A 28 -27.79 -34.47 -3.79
C SER A 28 -27.63 -34.71 -5.31
N GLY A 29 -26.94 -35.80 -5.66
CA GLY A 29 -27.02 -36.48 -6.97
C GLY A 29 -25.86 -36.13 -7.93
N GLY A 30 -24.94 -37.04 -8.28
CA GLY A 30 -24.88 -38.48 -8.06
C GLY A 30 -25.44 -39.26 -9.26
N GLY A 31 -24.59 -39.58 -10.25
CA GLY A 31 -24.98 -40.34 -11.43
C GLY A 31 -23.82 -40.79 -12.32
N THR A 32 -23.84 -42.06 -12.75
CA THR A 32 -22.82 -42.73 -13.59
C THR A 32 -23.51 -43.68 -14.59
N ASN A 33 -22.87 -44.30 -15.59
CA ASN A 33 -21.43 -44.41 -15.91
C ASN A 33 -21.24 -44.45 -17.45
N GLY A 34 -20.04 -44.10 -17.97
CA GLY A 34 -19.77 -44.13 -19.41
C GLY A 34 -18.31 -43.91 -19.81
N GLY A 35 -17.50 -44.97 -19.75
CA GLY A 35 -16.10 -44.92 -20.20
C GLY A 35 -15.91 -45.30 -21.67
N SER A 36 -14.90 -44.71 -22.31
CA SER A 36 -14.17 -45.29 -23.44
C SER A 36 -12.78 -44.64 -23.51
N ASP A 37 -11.74 -45.46 -23.45
CA ASP A 37 -10.33 -45.03 -23.42
C ASP A 37 -9.92 -44.20 -24.64
N ALA A 38 -9.25 -43.07 -24.37
CA ALA A 38 -8.21 -42.52 -25.24
C ALA A 38 -7.24 -41.69 -24.39
N HIS A 39 -5.95 -42.00 -24.47
CA HIS A 39 -4.85 -41.22 -23.90
C HIS A 39 -5.02 -39.72 -24.11
N PHE A 40 -4.78 -38.92 -23.07
CA PHE A 40 -3.70 -37.92 -23.08
C PHE A 40 -3.24 -37.68 -21.63
N GLU A 41 -2.00 -38.06 -21.32
CA GLU A 41 -1.31 -37.57 -20.14
C GLU A 41 -0.97 -36.10 -20.39
N GLY A 42 -1.60 -35.23 -19.61
CA GLY A 42 -1.42 -33.80 -19.62
C GLY A 42 -1.61 -33.29 -18.21
N ASP A 43 -0.64 -33.59 -17.34
CA ASP A 43 -0.48 -33.03 -16.00
C ASP A 43 -0.10 -31.55 -16.10
N GLY A 44 -1.01 -30.77 -16.69
CA GLY A 44 -0.94 -29.32 -16.77
C GLY A 44 -1.31 -28.76 -15.41
N HIS A 45 -0.33 -28.74 -14.51
CA HIS A 45 -0.41 -28.04 -13.25
C HIS A 45 -0.95 -26.62 -13.45
N ASP A 46 -1.76 -26.21 -12.49
CA ASP A 46 -2.34 -24.88 -12.33
C ASP A 46 -1.26 -23.78 -12.49
N HIS A 47 -1.13 -23.26 -13.71
CA HIS A 47 -0.45 -22.00 -13.95
C HIS A 47 -1.46 -20.90 -13.62
N GLY A 48 -1.58 -20.60 -12.33
CA GLY A 48 -2.14 -19.33 -11.89
C GLY A 48 -1.41 -18.22 -12.63
N ASP A 49 -2.17 -17.23 -13.11
CA ASP A 49 -1.64 -16.09 -13.86
C ASP A 49 -0.66 -15.28 -12.99
N GLU A 50 0.62 -15.68 -12.98
CA GLU A 50 1.74 -14.79 -12.66
C GLU A 50 1.84 -13.75 -13.78
N HIS A 51 0.92 -12.78 -13.73
CA HIS A 51 1.06 -11.54 -14.46
C HIS A 51 2.40 -10.93 -14.05
N ALA A 52 3.28 -10.70 -15.02
CA ALA A 52 4.60 -10.15 -14.75
C ALA A 52 4.48 -8.67 -14.40
N HIS A 53 4.25 -8.38 -13.12
CA HIS A 53 4.30 -7.00 -12.60
C HIS A 53 5.72 -6.45 -12.79
N PRO A 54 5.87 -5.19 -13.24
CA PRO A 54 7.18 -4.56 -13.34
C PRO A 54 7.82 -4.45 -11.96
N SER A 55 9.12 -4.74 -11.85
CA SER A 55 9.83 -4.69 -10.57
C SER A 55 10.11 -3.27 -10.05
N HIS A 56 9.89 -2.26 -10.88
CA HIS A 56 10.14 -0.85 -10.60
C HIS A 56 9.01 0.01 -11.14
N GLY A 57 8.79 1.17 -10.50
CA GLY A 57 7.86 2.18 -11.01
C GLY A 57 8.47 3.10 -12.07
N PRO A 58 7.70 4.11 -12.53
CA PRO A 58 8.13 5.06 -13.56
C PRO A 58 9.38 5.90 -13.23
N HIS A 59 9.73 6.05 -11.95
CA HIS A 59 10.89 6.83 -11.48
C HIS A 59 12.12 5.95 -11.15
N GLY A 60 12.02 4.62 -11.33
CA GLY A 60 13.09 3.66 -11.06
C GLY A 60 13.16 3.15 -9.60
N GLY A 61 12.18 3.52 -8.78
CA GLY A 61 12.06 3.12 -7.37
C GLY A 61 11.49 1.72 -7.16
N SER A 62 11.33 1.33 -5.89
CA SER A 62 10.64 0.10 -5.49
C SER A 62 9.13 0.34 -5.40
N LEU A 63 8.33 -0.62 -5.88
CA LEU A 63 6.86 -0.55 -5.80
C LEU A 63 6.34 -1.02 -4.44
N ILE A 64 5.30 -0.34 -3.96
CA ILE A 64 4.59 -0.60 -2.72
C ILE A 64 3.10 -0.77 -3.09
N GLU A 65 2.56 -1.97 -2.92
CA GLU A 65 1.15 -2.24 -3.16
C GLU A 65 0.27 -1.60 -2.08
N LEU A 66 -0.85 -0.98 -2.49
CA LEU A 66 -1.78 -0.32 -1.57
C LEU A 66 -3.22 -0.86 -1.76
N GLY A 67 -3.65 -1.67 -0.80
CA GLY A 67 -5.04 -2.11 -0.68
C GLY A 67 -5.50 -3.09 -1.75
N ASN A 68 -4.70 -4.14 -2.00
CA ASN A 68 -4.92 -5.15 -3.04
C ASN A 68 -4.88 -4.52 -4.45
N GLU A 69 -3.73 -3.90 -4.77
CA GLU A 69 -3.42 -3.28 -6.08
C GLU A 69 -4.38 -2.17 -6.55
N ALA A 70 -5.29 -1.70 -5.68
CA ALA A 70 -6.18 -0.58 -5.99
C ALA A 70 -5.39 0.71 -6.27
N TYR A 71 -4.25 0.85 -5.61
CA TYR A 71 -3.24 1.88 -5.82
C TYR A 71 -1.85 1.26 -5.66
N HIS A 72 -0.85 1.96 -6.16
CA HIS A 72 0.55 1.69 -5.84
C HIS A 72 1.18 2.95 -5.27
N ALA A 73 2.31 2.79 -4.58
CA ALA A 73 3.27 3.86 -4.42
C ALA A 73 4.63 3.39 -4.92
N GLU A 74 5.49 4.33 -5.27
CA GLU A 74 6.88 4.08 -5.67
C GLU A 74 7.80 4.83 -4.72
N LEU A 75 8.68 4.11 -4.03
CA LEU A 75 9.72 4.68 -3.18
C LEU A 75 11.03 4.80 -3.93
N VAL A 76 11.56 6.02 -4.00
CA VAL A 76 12.88 6.33 -4.55
C VAL A 76 13.75 6.82 -3.39
N HIS A 77 14.83 6.09 -3.11
CA HIS A 77 15.91 6.56 -2.24
C HIS A 77 17.04 7.11 -3.11
N ASP A 78 17.38 8.39 -2.91
CA ASP A 78 18.53 9.04 -3.57
C ASP A 78 19.68 9.12 -2.56
N GLU A 79 20.57 8.11 -2.61
CA GLU A 79 21.77 7.99 -1.75
C GLU A 79 22.69 9.23 -1.81
N ALA A 80 22.70 9.96 -2.94
CA ALA A 80 23.58 11.11 -3.14
C ALA A 80 23.10 12.38 -2.40
N SER A 81 21.80 12.46 -2.13
CA SER A 81 21.15 13.55 -1.39
C SER A 81 20.65 13.13 0.00
N GLY A 82 20.56 11.82 0.28
CA GLY A 82 19.93 11.27 1.47
C GLY A 82 18.42 11.53 1.51
N SER A 83 17.76 11.63 0.34
CA SER A 83 16.33 11.94 0.25
C SER A 83 15.49 10.74 -0.13
N VAL A 84 14.36 10.58 0.55
CA VAL A 84 13.38 9.52 0.33
C VAL A 84 12.12 10.15 -0.25
N SER A 85 11.80 9.81 -1.49
CA SER A 85 10.63 10.28 -2.21
C SER A 85 9.63 9.14 -2.38
N VAL A 86 8.34 9.43 -2.22
CA VAL A 86 7.23 8.50 -2.45
C VAL A 86 6.25 9.11 -3.44
N TYR A 87 6.09 8.46 -4.59
CA TYR A 87 5.12 8.82 -5.63
C TYR A 87 3.88 7.94 -5.50
N LEU A 88 2.68 8.53 -5.49
CA LEU A 88 1.42 7.81 -5.48
C LEU A 88 0.94 7.55 -6.91
N LEU A 89 0.58 6.31 -7.20
CA LEU A 89 0.25 5.80 -8.53
C LEU A 89 -1.10 5.05 -8.52
N ASP A 90 -1.74 4.95 -9.69
CA ASP A 90 -2.96 4.18 -9.85
C ASP A 90 -2.70 2.65 -9.90
N SER A 91 -3.77 1.87 -10.07
CA SER A 91 -3.67 0.40 -10.18
C SER A 91 -2.87 -0.07 -11.40
N GLY A 92 -2.66 0.78 -12.41
CA GLY A 92 -1.91 0.46 -13.62
C GLY A 92 -0.45 0.91 -13.58
N ILE A 93 -0.02 1.59 -12.51
CA ILE A 93 1.25 2.29 -12.32
C ILE A 93 1.60 3.35 -13.40
N ASP A 94 0.69 3.66 -14.32
CA ASP A 94 0.94 4.54 -15.46
C ASP A 94 0.49 5.99 -15.21
N LYS A 95 -0.20 6.27 -14.09
CA LYS A 95 -0.70 7.61 -13.74
C LYS A 95 -0.49 7.96 -12.27
N SER A 96 -0.10 9.20 -12.03
CA SER A 96 0.01 9.79 -10.69
C SER A 96 -1.35 10.01 -10.02
N VAL A 97 -1.42 9.79 -8.70
CA VAL A 97 -2.63 9.94 -7.87
C VAL A 97 -2.43 11.05 -6.85
N ALA A 98 -2.83 12.27 -7.22
CA ALA A 98 -2.66 13.45 -6.37
C ALA A 98 -3.71 13.54 -5.26
N ILE A 99 -3.27 13.66 -4.00
CA ILE A 99 -4.13 13.77 -2.81
C ILE A 99 -4.04 15.15 -2.16
N ASP A 100 -5.12 15.55 -1.50
CA ASP A 100 -5.17 16.74 -0.62
C ASP A 100 -4.70 16.34 0.79
N SER A 101 -3.38 16.28 0.96
CA SER A 101 -2.72 16.00 2.24
C SER A 101 -1.40 16.76 2.31
N PRO A 102 -1.05 17.40 3.45
CA PRO A 102 0.23 18.09 3.60
C PRO A 102 1.41 17.13 3.79
N SER A 103 1.15 15.88 4.18
CA SER A 103 2.15 14.83 4.37
C SER A 103 1.55 13.43 4.23
N ILE A 104 2.44 12.45 4.13
CA ILE A 104 2.18 11.02 4.37
C ILE A 104 3.23 10.49 5.36
N THR A 105 3.10 9.24 5.81
CA THR A 105 3.92 8.71 6.89
C THR A 105 4.56 7.37 6.51
N ILE A 106 5.85 7.19 6.82
CA ILE A 106 6.49 5.88 6.91
C ILE A 106 6.65 5.54 8.39
N ASN A 107 6.15 4.37 8.80
CA ASN A 107 6.54 3.78 10.08
C ASN A 107 7.66 2.79 9.82
N LEU A 108 8.74 2.87 10.59
CA LEU A 108 9.89 1.99 10.48
C LEU A 108 10.11 1.28 11.83
N SER A 109 10.73 0.11 11.81
CA SER A 109 11.20 -0.56 13.03
C SER A 109 12.51 -1.29 12.76
N HIS A 110 13.51 -0.98 13.59
CA HIS A 110 14.88 -1.50 13.55
C HIS A 110 15.34 -1.69 15.00
N ASP A 111 16.09 -2.76 15.28
CA ASP A 111 16.65 -3.11 16.61
C ASP A 111 15.61 -3.19 17.76
N GLY A 112 14.34 -3.40 17.42
CA GLY A 112 13.23 -3.45 18.39
C GLY A 112 12.69 -2.08 18.80
N ASN A 113 13.21 -0.99 18.23
CA ASN A 113 12.61 0.34 18.28
C ASN A 113 11.60 0.50 17.13
N SER A 114 10.68 1.45 17.27
CA SER A 114 9.70 1.78 16.23
C SER A 114 9.56 3.29 16.12
N GLU A 115 9.72 3.79 14.90
CA GLU A 115 9.85 5.22 14.60
C GLU A 115 8.87 5.64 13.50
N GLN A 116 8.56 6.93 13.45
CA GLN A 116 7.59 7.48 12.51
C GLN A 116 8.19 8.70 11.81
N PHE A 117 8.31 8.61 10.50
CA PHE A 117 8.83 9.67 9.64
C PHE A 117 7.70 10.22 8.76
N ASP A 118 7.53 11.54 8.78
CA ASP A 118 6.56 12.23 7.93
C ASP A 118 7.25 12.77 6.66
N LEU A 119 6.70 12.41 5.49
CA LEU A 119 7.15 12.88 4.19
C LEU A 119 6.24 14.04 3.77
N ALA A 120 6.81 15.21 3.50
CA ALA A 120 6.06 16.41 3.17
C ALA A 120 5.61 16.41 1.70
N ALA A 121 4.42 16.96 1.43
CA ALA A 121 3.91 17.13 0.08
C ALA A 121 4.86 17.96 -0.80
N ALA A 122 5.27 17.41 -1.94
CA ALA A 122 6.13 18.05 -2.93
C ALA A 122 5.49 17.95 -4.33
N PRO A 123 4.52 18.83 -4.66
CA PRO A 123 3.76 18.72 -5.90
C PRO A 123 4.63 18.77 -7.15
N VAL A 124 4.36 17.88 -8.10
CA VAL A 124 5.08 17.76 -9.38
C VAL A 124 4.27 18.31 -10.55
N GLU A 125 4.88 18.40 -11.74
CA GLU A 125 4.17 18.86 -12.94
C GLU A 125 2.98 17.95 -13.25
N GLY A 126 1.78 18.53 -13.34
CA GLY A 126 0.53 17.81 -13.55
C GLY A 126 -0.35 17.67 -12.30
N ASP A 127 0.19 17.89 -11.09
CA ASP A 127 -0.62 17.87 -9.87
C ASP A 127 -1.63 19.04 -9.83
N PRO A 128 -2.90 18.80 -9.42
CA PRO A 128 -3.87 19.86 -9.20
C PRO A 128 -3.46 20.81 -8.06
N GLU A 129 -3.89 22.07 -8.15
CA GLU A 129 -3.64 23.07 -7.09
C GLU A 129 -4.12 22.57 -5.71
N GLY A 130 -3.23 22.68 -4.71
CA GLY A 130 -3.47 22.23 -3.34
C GLY A 130 -3.31 20.72 -3.12
N LYS A 131 -2.95 19.94 -4.14
CA LYS A 131 -2.71 18.50 -4.04
C LYS A 131 -1.26 18.15 -4.39
N SER A 132 -0.86 16.94 -4.00
CA SER A 132 0.43 16.35 -4.36
C SER A 132 0.30 14.87 -4.68
N SER A 133 0.99 14.40 -5.72
CA SER A 133 1.23 12.97 -5.95
C SER A 133 2.60 12.52 -5.48
N CYS A 134 3.54 13.43 -5.22
CA CYS A 134 4.86 13.13 -4.64
C CYS A 134 4.99 13.66 -3.20
N PHE A 135 5.69 12.91 -2.35
CA PHE A 135 5.96 13.24 -0.96
C PHE A 135 7.43 12.95 -0.64
N VAL A 136 8.12 13.86 0.03
CA VAL A 136 9.57 13.78 0.24
C VAL A 136 9.93 13.97 1.71
N SER A 137 10.87 13.15 2.19
CA SER A 137 11.63 13.39 3.41
C SER A 137 13.11 13.57 3.07
N SER A 138 13.77 14.44 3.82
CA SER A 138 15.23 14.60 3.84
C SER A 138 15.78 14.27 5.24
N ASP A 139 15.08 13.39 5.97
CA ASP A 139 15.54 12.87 7.25
C ASP A 139 16.57 11.76 6.98
N ALA A 140 17.80 11.97 7.45
CA ALA A 140 18.91 11.06 7.20
C ALA A 140 18.71 9.71 7.91
N GLU A 141 18.04 9.70 9.07
CA GLU A 141 17.78 8.48 9.85
C GLU A 141 16.84 7.55 9.08
N LEU A 142 15.80 8.09 8.43
CA LEU A 142 14.93 7.34 7.52
C LEU A 142 15.70 6.75 6.32
N GLY A 143 16.64 7.51 5.75
CA GLY A 143 17.44 7.04 4.61
C GLY A 143 18.36 5.88 5.01
N GLU A 144 19.12 6.06 6.10
CA GLU A 144 20.04 5.05 6.64
C GLU A 144 19.29 3.78 7.09
N ASP A 145 18.16 3.91 7.81
CA ASP A 145 17.39 2.75 8.29
C ASP A 145 16.69 1.96 7.16
N LEU A 146 16.36 2.59 6.02
CA LEU A 146 15.76 1.89 4.87
C LEU A 146 16.76 0.98 4.12
N GLU A 147 18.06 1.21 4.32
CA GLU A 147 19.13 0.34 3.80
C GLU A 147 19.41 -0.87 4.72
N ASP A 148 18.92 -0.87 5.97
CA ASP A 148 19.15 -1.99 6.89
C ASP A 148 18.28 -3.21 6.53
N ALA A 149 18.93 -4.34 6.27
CA ALA A 149 18.26 -5.60 5.89
C ALA A 149 17.37 -6.22 7.00
N HIS A 150 17.46 -5.71 8.23
CA HIS A 150 16.62 -6.07 9.37
C HIS A 150 15.51 -5.04 9.66
N ALA A 151 15.49 -3.90 8.98
CA ALA A 151 14.41 -2.94 9.10
C ALA A 151 13.09 -3.50 8.54
N SER A 152 11.99 -3.16 9.21
CA SER A 152 10.63 -3.38 8.72
C SER A 152 9.91 -2.06 8.60
N ALA A 153 9.62 -1.65 7.37
CA ALA A 153 8.99 -0.36 7.08
C ALA A 153 7.62 -0.52 6.40
N GLN A 154 6.71 0.41 6.72
CA GLN A 154 5.35 0.44 6.21
C GLN A 154 4.93 1.87 5.88
N LEU A 155 4.57 2.09 4.61
CA LEU A 155 3.91 3.30 4.16
C LEU A 155 2.47 3.37 4.70
N VAL A 156 2.07 4.53 5.20
CA VAL A 156 0.70 4.86 5.59
C VAL A 156 0.25 6.13 4.86
N VAL A 157 -0.81 6.00 4.07
CA VAL A 157 -1.36 7.09 3.25
C VAL A 157 -2.88 7.07 3.29
N THR A 158 -3.52 8.23 3.12
CA THR A 158 -4.98 8.33 2.99
C THR A 158 -5.32 8.81 1.58
N ILE A 159 -6.00 7.95 0.82
CA ILE A 159 -6.45 8.25 -0.55
C ILE A 159 -7.99 8.24 -0.53
N GLU A 160 -8.61 9.30 -1.03
CA GLU A 160 -10.07 9.49 -1.05
C GLU A 160 -10.76 9.28 0.32
N GLY A 161 -10.07 9.63 1.42
CA GLY A 161 -10.58 9.47 2.79
C GLY A 161 -10.50 8.03 3.35
N LYS A 162 -9.98 7.07 2.58
CA LYS A 162 -9.65 5.72 3.05
C LYS A 162 -8.16 5.62 3.34
N GLN A 163 -7.80 5.10 4.52
CA GLN A 163 -6.41 4.83 4.87
C GLN A 163 -5.95 3.50 4.25
N PHE A 164 -4.76 3.51 3.67
CA PHE A 164 -4.06 2.38 3.10
C PHE A 164 -2.73 2.16 3.83
N ARG A 165 -2.24 0.92 3.73
CA ARG A 165 -0.95 0.46 4.25
C ARG A 165 -0.28 -0.38 3.18
N GLY A 166 1.02 -0.18 2.98
CA GLY A 166 1.84 -0.98 2.09
C GLY A 166 3.18 -1.25 2.72
N THR A 167 3.65 -2.50 2.63
CA THR A 167 4.97 -2.90 3.13
C THR A 167 6.04 -2.34 2.20
N ILE A 168 7.07 -1.74 2.77
CA ILE A 168 8.29 -1.36 2.07
C ILE A 168 9.24 -2.55 2.21
N ALA A 169 9.67 -3.14 1.10
CA ALA A 169 10.64 -4.23 1.12
C ALA A 169 12.03 -3.69 1.47
N ALA A 170 12.75 -4.36 2.37
CA ALA A 170 14.14 -4.03 2.65
C ALA A 170 14.99 -4.27 1.39
N HIS A 171 15.81 -3.28 1.02
CA HIS A 171 16.67 -3.36 -0.14
C HIS A 171 17.87 -4.29 0.17
N SER A 172 18.00 -5.39 -0.58
CA SER A 172 19.14 -6.31 -0.47
C SER A 172 20.19 -5.96 -1.51
N HIS A 173 21.37 -5.51 -1.07
CA HIS A 173 22.54 -5.21 -1.92
C HIS A 173 23.42 -6.45 -2.17
#